data_AF-A0A970DWA2-F1
#
_entry.id   AF-A0A970DWA2-F1
#
_cell.length_a   1.000
_cell.length_b   1.000
_cell.length_c   1.000
_cell.angle_alpha   90.00
_cell.angle_beta   90.00
_cell.angle_gamma   90.00
#
_symmetry.space_group_name_H-M   'P 1'
#
loop_
_entity.id
_entity.type
_entity.pdbx_description
1 polymer ?
#
loop_
_entity_poly.entity_id
_entity_poly.type
_entity_poly.pdbx_seq_one_letter_code
_entity_poly.pdbx_strand_id
1 'polypeptide(L)'
;MAPQPQTNLPFPPRRSFRLPLLPLLLMAFLAVQYLLWSLVAPPVPAPQPAQPAAGLAGARPDFTPSVPWFLTAERLDPFIPWCPELPEPVPQPGPPVRPRARVAIIIDDLGFVQEATEAFWELEIPLTFAVLPWGRYSETHAREAIKRQQEVILHLPLEPLDSQTDPGPGVLRAGFSPEQLRQQIRANLAAVPGITGVNNHMGSKGTQDRQLMQVLMAELKQAGLFFIDSLTIHSSVAAAVAREYG
;
A
#
# COMPACT_ATOMS: atom_id res chain seq x y z
N MET A 1 -62.26 57.57 3.07
CA MET A 1 -61.14 56.65 2.77
C MET A 1 -59.90 57.54 2.61
N ALA A 2 -59.06 57.66 3.64
CA ALA A 2 -57.88 58.51 3.61
C ALA A 2 -56.63 57.65 3.30
N PRO A 3 -55.66 58.12 2.49
CA PRO A 3 -54.48 57.34 2.16
C PRO A 3 -53.47 57.37 3.32
N GLN A 4 -52.88 56.21 3.63
CA GLN A 4 -51.82 56.04 4.62
C GLN A 4 -50.48 56.59 4.10
N PRO A 5 -49.63 57.18 4.96
CA PRO A 5 -48.34 57.72 4.56
C PRO A 5 -47.30 56.61 4.36
N GLN A 6 -46.54 56.67 3.26
CA GLN A 6 -45.44 55.76 2.98
C GLN A 6 -44.21 56.12 3.81
N THR A 7 -43.71 55.16 4.59
CA THR A 7 -42.49 55.28 5.38
C THR A 7 -41.24 55.04 4.51
N ASN A 8 -40.40 56.06 4.33
CA ASN A 8 -39.09 55.93 3.70
C ASN A 8 -38.10 55.22 4.65
N LEU A 9 -37.65 54.03 4.27
CA LEU A 9 -36.54 53.35 4.96
C LEU A 9 -35.18 53.82 4.39
N PRO A 10 -34.15 54.02 5.23
CA PRO A 10 -32.84 54.49 4.78
C PRO A 10 -32.05 53.39 4.04
N PHE A 11 -31.37 53.77 2.95
CA PHE A 11 -30.46 52.89 2.22
C PHE A 11 -29.20 52.55 3.07
N PRO A 12 -28.69 51.31 3.01
CA PRO A 12 -27.48 50.93 3.72
C PRO A 12 -26.22 51.59 3.10
N PRO A 13 -25.19 51.89 3.90
CA PRO A 13 -23.97 52.53 3.42
C PRO A 13 -23.17 51.61 2.49
N ARG A 14 -22.63 52.17 1.41
CA ARG A 14 -21.71 51.47 0.49
C ARG A 14 -20.42 51.09 1.23
N ARG A 15 -20.18 49.78 1.42
CA ARG A 15 -18.89 49.25 1.90
C ARG A 15 -17.81 49.49 0.84
N SER A 16 -16.80 50.30 1.16
CA SER A 16 -15.59 50.42 0.35
C SER A 16 -14.72 49.19 0.55
N PHE A 17 -14.53 48.40 -0.50
CA PHE A 17 -13.60 47.28 -0.51
C PHE A 17 -12.17 47.83 -0.48
N ARG A 18 -11.52 47.79 0.68
CA ARG A 18 -10.06 47.95 0.78
C ARG A 18 -9.45 46.56 0.70
N LEU A 19 -8.68 46.27 -0.35
CA LEU A 19 -7.90 45.03 -0.41
C LEU A 19 -6.99 44.99 0.82
N PRO A 20 -6.99 43.88 1.60
CA PRO A 20 -6.08 43.75 2.73
C PRO A 20 -4.66 43.64 2.18
N LEU A 21 -3.81 44.62 2.47
CA LEU A 21 -2.40 44.66 2.02
C LEU A 21 -1.57 43.51 2.61
N LEU A 22 -1.97 43.02 3.79
CA LEU A 22 -1.25 42.02 4.57
C LEU A 22 -1.12 40.64 3.88
N PRO A 23 -2.18 40.02 3.30
CA PRO A 23 -2.04 38.77 2.57
C PRO A 23 -1.20 38.90 1.29
N LEU A 24 -1.21 40.06 0.63
CA LEU A 24 -0.36 40.30 -0.54
C LEU A 24 1.13 40.34 -0.17
N LEU A 25 1.46 41.01 0.95
CA LEU A 25 2.83 41.04 1.47
C LEU A 25 3.29 39.66 1.94
N LEU A 26 2.41 38.86 2.57
CA LEU A 26 2.70 37.49 2.96
C LEU A 26 2.95 36.58 1.76
N MET A 27 2.14 36.68 0.71
CA MET A 27 2.36 35.92 -0.53
C MET A 27 3.67 36.30 -1.21
N ALA A 28 4.00 37.58 -1.27
CA ALA A 28 5.28 38.05 -1.81
C ALA A 28 6.47 37.52 -1.00
N PHE A 29 6.37 37.52 0.33
CA PHE A 29 7.40 36.97 1.21
C PHE A 29 7.60 35.46 0.97
N LEU A 30 6.52 34.68 0.91
CA LEU A 30 6.60 33.24 0.65
C LEU A 30 7.16 32.93 -0.74
N ALA A 31 6.81 33.71 -1.76
CA ALA A 31 7.35 33.56 -3.11
C ALA A 31 8.87 33.82 -3.16
N VAL A 32 9.36 34.82 -2.42
CA VAL A 32 10.79 35.10 -2.30
C VAL A 32 11.52 33.99 -1.55
N GLN A 33 10.95 33.47 -0.45
CA GLN A 33 11.53 32.33 0.27
C GLN A 33 11.60 31.07 -0.60
N TYR A 34 10.56 30.79 -1.39
CA TYR A 34 10.54 29.67 -2.34
C TYR A 34 11.61 29.83 -3.43
N LEU A 35 11.74 31.03 -4.01
CA LEU A 35 12.76 31.30 -5.02
C LEU A 35 14.18 31.15 -4.45
N LEU A 36 14.43 31.66 -3.24
CA LEU A 36 15.72 31.50 -2.56
C LEU A 36 16.03 30.03 -2.27
N TRP A 37 15.04 29.25 -1.81
CA TRP A 37 15.20 27.81 -1.62
C TRP A 37 15.52 27.10 -2.94
N SER A 38 14.86 27.47 -4.04
CA SER A 38 15.10 26.87 -5.37
C SER A 38 16.49 27.15 -5.94
N LEU A 39 17.15 28.24 -5.52
CA LEU A 39 18.50 28.61 -5.96
C LEU A 39 19.61 27.88 -5.16
N VAL A 40 19.30 27.36 -3.98
CA VAL A 40 20.26 26.69 -3.08
C VAL A 40 20.01 25.18 -2.97
N ALA A 41 18.81 24.71 -3.29
CA ALA A 41 18.48 23.29 -3.27
C ALA A 41 19.38 22.51 -4.26
N PRO A 42 20.11 21.47 -3.79
CA PRO A 42 20.86 20.62 -4.69
C PRO A 42 19.90 19.94 -5.68
N PRO A 43 20.29 19.75 -6.95
CA PRO A 43 19.47 19.05 -7.90
C PRO A 43 19.15 17.64 -7.36
N VAL A 44 17.86 17.29 -7.35
CA VAL A 44 17.43 15.92 -7.07
C VAL A 44 18.16 15.02 -8.06
N PRO A 45 18.97 14.05 -7.59
CA PRO A 45 19.68 13.16 -8.49
C PRO A 45 18.65 12.42 -9.35
N ALA A 46 18.85 12.42 -10.66
CA ALA A 46 18.01 11.66 -11.57
C ALA A 46 18.01 10.18 -11.10
N PRO A 47 16.85 9.49 -11.14
CA PRO A 47 16.79 8.08 -10.82
C PRO A 47 17.77 7.34 -11.73
N GLN A 48 18.79 6.72 -11.13
CA GLN A 48 19.72 5.91 -11.88
C GLN A 48 18.96 4.70 -12.43
N PRO A 49 19.06 4.40 -13.73
CA PRO A 49 18.50 3.16 -14.26
C PRO A 49 19.12 2.00 -13.49
N ALA A 50 18.26 1.09 -13.00
CA ALA A 50 18.69 -0.09 -12.28
C ALA A 50 19.76 -0.82 -13.10
N GLN A 51 20.97 -0.93 -12.55
CA GLN A 51 21.99 -1.77 -13.15
C GLN A 51 21.47 -3.21 -13.13
N PRO A 52 21.39 -3.90 -14.28
CA PRO A 52 21.08 -5.32 -14.27
C PRO A 52 22.11 -6.03 -13.41
N ALA A 53 21.63 -6.82 -12.46
CA ALA A 53 22.45 -7.58 -11.53
C ALA A 53 23.53 -8.35 -12.30
N ALA A 54 24.78 -7.90 -12.17
CA ALA A 54 25.94 -8.61 -12.67
C ALA A 54 26.15 -9.83 -11.78
N GLY A 55 25.64 -10.99 -12.21
CA GLY A 55 25.86 -12.24 -11.49
C GLY A 55 24.86 -13.30 -11.86
N LEU A 56 25.01 -13.86 -13.07
CA LEU A 56 24.87 -15.29 -13.43
C LEU A 56 24.96 -15.41 -14.96
N ALA A 57 26.07 -14.94 -15.53
CA ALA A 57 26.51 -15.37 -16.85
C ALA A 57 27.21 -16.72 -16.70
N GLY A 58 26.43 -17.77 -16.42
CA GLY A 58 26.83 -19.16 -16.61
C GLY A 58 26.38 -19.59 -18.00
N ALA A 59 27.34 -19.88 -18.87
CA ALA A 59 27.13 -20.25 -20.27
C ALA A 59 26.03 -21.31 -20.45
N ARG A 60 25.13 -21.09 -21.40
CA ARG A 60 24.44 -22.21 -22.05
C ARG A 60 25.50 -23.01 -22.81
N PRO A 61 25.64 -24.33 -22.62
CA PRO A 61 26.50 -25.11 -23.48
C PRO A 61 25.85 -25.17 -24.88
N ASP A 62 26.48 -24.51 -25.84
CA ASP A 62 26.18 -24.68 -27.26
C ASP A 62 26.65 -26.07 -27.70
N PHE A 63 25.70 -27.00 -27.79
CA PHE A 63 25.95 -28.32 -28.34
C PHE A 63 25.91 -28.24 -29.88
N THR A 64 27.04 -27.90 -30.49
CA THR A 64 27.25 -28.15 -31.92
C THR A 64 28.07 -29.43 -32.05
N PRO A 65 27.51 -30.52 -32.59
CA PRO A 65 28.29 -31.73 -32.82
C PRO A 65 29.24 -31.48 -34.00
N SER A 66 30.50 -31.18 -33.69
CA SER A 66 31.58 -31.15 -34.66
C SER A 66 32.34 -32.47 -34.61
N VAL A 67 31.95 -33.45 -35.43
CA VAL A 67 32.92 -34.42 -35.95
C VAL A 67 32.64 -34.70 -37.44
N PRO A 68 33.62 -34.47 -38.33
CA PRO A 68 33.50 -34.74 -39.75
C PRO A 68 34.10 -36.11 -40.10
N TRP A 69 33.26 -37.00 -40.63
CA TRP A 69 33.69 -38.12 -41.49
C TRP A 69 32.51 -38.44 -42.41
N PHE A 70 32.57 -37.95 -43.65
CA PHE A 70 33.03 -38.67 -44.83
C PHE A 70 32.01 -39.68 -45.37
N LEU A 71 31.78 -39.51 -46.68
CA LEU A 71 31.40 -40.51 -47.68
C LEU A 71 29.90 -40.68 -47.94
N THR A 72 29.49 -40.01 -49.02
CA THR A 72 28.85 -40.63 -50.19
C THR A 72 28.32 -42.04 -49.97
N ALA A 73 27.02 -42.15 -50.17
CA ALA A 73 26.25 -43.37 -50.22
C ALA A 73 26.94 -44.51 -51.00
N GLU A 74 27.39 -45.53 -50.28
CA GLU A 74 27.19 -46.92 -50.69
C GLU A 74 26.66 -47.69 -49.48
N ARG A 75 25.44 -48.20 -49.64
CA ARG A 75 24.71 -48.97 -48.65
C ARG A 75 25.31 -50.37 -48.59
N LEU A 76 26.22 -50.60 -47.65
CA LEU A 76 26.44 -51.94 -47.12
C LEU A 76 25.58 -52.03 -45.87
N ASP A 77 24.51 -52.85 -45.91
CA ASP A 77 23.72 -53.14 -44.72
C ASP A 77 24.63 -53.88 -43.73
N PRO A 78 25.06 -53.26 -42.61
CA PRO A 78 25.90 -53.97 -41.67
C PRO A 78 25.02 -54.98 -40.93
N PHE A 79 25.43 -56.24 -40.93
CA PHE A 79 24.86 -57.26 -40.05
C PHE A 79 25.03 -56.79 -38.59
N ILE A 80 23.95 -56.34 -37.96
CA ILE A 80 23.92 -56.02 -36.53
C ILE A 80 23.65 -57.34 -35.78
N PRO A 81 24.62 -57.91 -35.03
CA PRO A 81 24.31 -59.02 -34.15
C PRO A 81 23.31 -58.54 -33.10
N TRP A 82 22.28 -59.36 -32.86
CA TRP A 82 21.21 -59.13 -31.88
C TRP A 82 21.74 -58.47 -30.60
N CYS A 83 21.40 -57.20 -30.39
CA CYS A 83 21.68 -56.50 -29.15
C CYS A 83 20.59 -56.95 -28.16
N PRO A 84 20.92 -57.59 -27.02
CA PRO A 84 19.91 -57.85 -26.00
C PRO A 84 19.28 -56.52 -25.58
N GLU A 85 17.96 -56.46 -25.51
CA GLU A 85 17.19 -55.30 -25.08
C GLU A 85 17.84 -54.70 -23.82
N LEU A 86 18.33 -53.47 -23.90
CA LEU A 86 18.87 -52.79 -22.72
C LEU A 86 17.72 -52.66 -21.72
N PRO A 87 17.92 -53.03 -20.44
CA PRO A 87 16.87 -52.90 -19.44
C PRO A 87 16.40 -51.44 -19.40
N GLU A 88 15.08 -51.23 -19.47
CA GLU A 88 14.54 -49.88 -19.44
C GLU A 88 15.05 -49.14 -18.20
N PRO A 89 15.44 -47.85 -18.33
CA PRO A 89 15.90 -47.08 -17.20
C PRO A 89 14.81 -47.02 -16.15
N VAL A 90 15.09 -47.58 -14.97
CA VAL A 90 14.17 -47.52 -13.83
C VAL A 90 13.86 -46.05 -13.56
N PRO A 91 12.57 -45.63 -13.51
CA PRO A 91 12.20 -44.25 -13.24
C PRO A 91 12.81 -43.81 -11.93
N GLN A 92 13.79 -42.90 -11.97
CA GLN A 92 14.33 -42.32 -10.77
C GLN A 92 13.28 -41.34 -10.21
N PRO A 93 13.01 -41.35 -8.90
CA PRO A 93 12.18 -40.34 -8.28
C PRO A 93 12.78 -38.97 -8.61
N GLY A 94 12.00 -38.11 -9.26
CA GLY A 94 12.41 -36.73 -9.50
C GLY A 94 12.75 -36.03 -8.17
N PRO A 95 13.59 -34.99 -8.18
CA PRO A 95 13.90 -34.24 -6.97
C PRO A 95 12.59 -33.78 -6.30
N PRO A 96 12.52 -33.75 -4.95
CA PRO A 96 11.31 -33.37 -4.24
C PRO A 96 10.87 -31.98 -4.69
N VAL A 97 9.64 -31.87 -5.18
CA VAL A 97 9.03 -30.59 -5.53
C VAL A 97 8.90 -29.78 -4.25
N ARG A 98 9.82 -28.83 -4.04
CA ARG A 98 9.73 -27.93 -2.89
C ARG A 98 8.44 -27.11 -3.03
N PRO A 99 7.61 -26.99 -1.98
CA PRO A 99 6.42 -26.16 -2.04
C PRO A 99 6.83 -24.75 -2.48
N ARG A 100 6.12 -24.20 -3.47
CA ARG A 100 6.38 -22.85 -3.98
C ARG A 100 6.17 -21.85 -2.84
N ALA A 101 7.10 -20.91 -2.68
CA ALA A 101 6.92 -19.78 -1.77
C ALA A 101 5.68 -18.98 -2.18
N ARG A 102 4.93 -18.47 -1.20
CA ARG A 102 3.78 -17.58 -1.42
C ARG A 102 4.17 -16.17 -1.01
N VAL A 103 3.71 -15.18 -1.76
CA VAL A 103 3.96 -13.76 -1.52
C VAL A 103 2.61 -13.04 -1.54
N ALA A 104 2.42 -12.12 -0.60
CA ALA A 104 1.31 -11.16 -0.60
C ALA A 104 1.91 -9.75 -0.69
N ILE A 105 1.26 -8.86 -1.43
CA ILE A 105 1.70 -7.48 -1.64
C ILE A 105 0.56 -6.57 -1.20
N ILE A 106 0.85 -5.69 -0.25
CA ILE A 106 -0.08 -4.71 0.29
C ILE A 106 0.36 -3.33 -0.17
N ILE A 107 -0.57 -2.54 -0.70
CA ILE A 107 -0.36 -1.14 -1.06
C ILE A 107 -1.05 -0.27 0.00
N ASP A 108 -0.25 0.49 0.74
CA ASP A 108 -0.70 1.35 1.84
C ASP A 108 -1.14 2.75 1.36
N ASP A 109 -1.73 3.50 2.27
CA ASP A 109 -2.07 4.93 2.13
C ASP A 109 -3.06 5.30 1.02
N LEU A 110 -3.93 4.37 0.61
CA LEU A 110 -5.05 4.71 -0.27
C LEU A 110 -6.08 5.57 0.46
N GLY A 111 -6.74 6.45 -0.29
CA GLY A 111 -7.95 7.17 0.15
C GLY A 111 -7.82 8.69 0.16
N PHE A 112 -6.61 9.24 0.01
CA PHE A 112 -6.39 10.70 -0.02
C PHE A 112 -6.05 11.26 -1.40
N VAL A 113 -5.32 10.51 -2.23
CA VAL A 113 -4.85 10.95 -3.56
C VAL A 113 -5.36 10.00 -4.63
N GLN A 114 -6.03 10.53 -5.66
CA GLN A 114 -6.63 9.73 -6.71
C GLN A 114 -5.58 9.32 -7.76
N GLU A 115 -4.78 10.26 -8.24
CA GLU A 115 -3.89 10.10 -9.39
C GLU A 115 -2.83 9.01 -9.16
N ALA A 116 -2.24 8.97 -7.96
CA ALA A 116 -1.28 7.93 -7.60
C ALA A 116 -1.91 6.54 -7.52
N THR A 117 -3.20 6.47 -7.20
CA THR A 117 -3.93 5.20 -7.04
C THR A 117 -4.31 4.61 -8.40
N GLU A 118 -4.57 5.45 -9.40
CA GLU A 118 -5.03 5.02 -10.73
C GLU A 118 -4.04 4.08 -11.44
N ALA A 119 -2.73 4.31 -11.27
CA ALA A 119 -1.70 3.45 -11.85
C ALA A 119 -1.76 2.00 -11.35
N PHE A 120 -2.25 1.75 -10.13
CA PHE A 120 -2.39 0.39 -9.60
C PHE A 120 -3.56 -0.36 -10.23
N TRP A 121 -4.57 0.34 -10.76
CA TRP A 121 -5.72 -0.29 -11.40
C TRP A 121 -5.39 -0.94 -12.75
N GLU A 122 -4.28 -0.55 -13.36
CA GLU A 122 -3.79 -1.10 -14.63
C GLU A 122 -2.97 -2.38 -14.42
N LEU A 123 -2.61 -2.71 -13.17
CA LEU A 123 -1.81 -3.89 -12.87
C LEU A 123 -2.69 -5.15 -12.83
N GLU A 124 -2.43 -6.09 -13.74
CA GLU A 124 -3.11 -7.39 -13.81
C GLU A 124 -2.48 -8.42 -12.85
N ILE A 125 -2.22 -8.03 -11.60
CA ILE A 125 -1.73 -8.92 -10.54
C ILE A 125 -2.61 -8.84 -9.28
N PRO A 126 -2.67 -9.90 -8.45
CA PRO A 126 -3.35 -9.85 -7.17
C PRO A 126 -2.61 -8.92 -6.20
N LEU A 127 -3.32 -7.92 -5.69
CA LEU A 127 -2.87 -6.96 -4.70
C LEU A 127 -3.90 -6.87 -3.57
N THR A 128 -3.41 -6.52 -2.39
CA THR A 128 -4.25 -6.10 -1.26
C THR A 128 -4.10 -4.59 -1.10
N PHE A 129 -5.20 -3.88 -0.96
CA PHE A 129 -5.20 -2.42 -0.80
C PHE A 129 -5.57 -2.04 0.63
N ALA A 130 -4.65 -1.37 1.33
CA ALA A 130 -4.90 -0.81 2.65
C ALA A 130 -5.40 0.63 2.52
N VAL A 131 -6.65 0.85 2.90
CA VAL A 131 -7.34 2.13 2.70
C VAL A 131 -7.48 2.86 4.03
N LEU A 132 -6.97 4.09 4.11
CA LEU A 132 -7.15 4.97 5.27
C LEU A 132 -8.63 5.33 5.42
N PRO A 133 -9.19 5.39 6.64
CA PRO A 133 -10.56 5.86 6.83
C PRO A 133 -10.65 7.37 6.66
N TRP A 134 -11.84 7.87 6.32
CA TRP A 134 -12.18 9.30 6.26
C TRP A 134 -11.40 10.15 5.25
N GLY A 135 -10.63 9.53 4.36
CA GLY A 135 -10.06 10.19 3.20
C GLY A 135 -11.14 10.52 2.16
N ARG A 136 -10.89 11.56 1.36
CA ARG A 136 -11.81 12.02 0.30
C ARG A 136 -12.22 10.91 -0.67
N TYR A 137 -11.33 9.96 -0.92
CA TYR A 137 -11.51 8.87 -1.88
C TYR A 137 -11.56 7.49 -1.23
N SER A 138 -11.56 7.38 0.10
CA SER A 138 -11.50 6.09 0.80
C SER A 138 -12.60 5.12 0.36
N GLU A 139 -13.85 5.59 0.34
CA GLU A 139 -14.97 4.76 -0.09
C GLU A 139 -14.86 4.38 -1.57
N THR A 140 -14.55 5.35 -2.43
CA THR A 140 -14.42 5.12 -3.88
C THR A 140 -13.32 4.12 -4.20
N HIS A 141 -12.14 4.25 -3.58
CA HIS A 141 -11.02 3.34 -3.78
C HIS A 141 -11.34 1.93 -3.30
N ALA A 142 -11.94 1.78 -2.12
CA ALA A 142 -12.36 0.48 -1.61
C ALA A 142 -13.36 -0.20 -2.55
N ARG A 143 -14.38 0.52 -3.03
CA ARG A 143 -15.36 0.00 -3.99
C ARG A 143 -14.73 -0.40 -5.32
N GLU A 144 -13.77 0.38 -5.81
CA GLU A 144 -13.09 0.12 -7.08
C GLU A 144 -12.17 -1.10 -7.00
N ALA A 145 -11.50 -1.30 -5.86
CA ALA A 145 -10.74 -2.51 -5.55
C ALA A 145 -11.64 -3.76 -5.48
N ILE A 146 -12.77 -3.69 -4.77
CA ILE A 146 -13.76 -4.79 -4.68
C ILE A 146 -14.29 -5.15 -6.07
N LYS A 147 -14.64 -4.16 -6.90
CA LYS A 147 -15.11 -4.37 -8.28
C LYS A 147 -14.07 -5.13 -9.13
N ARG A 148 -12.79 -4.91 -8.86
CA ARG A 148 -11.66 -5.61 -9.50
C ARG A 148 -11.28 -6.92 -8.84
N GLN A 149 -12.05 -7.39 -7.85
CA GLN A 149 -11.77 -8.61 -7.10
C GLN A 149 -10.42 -8.58 -6.37
N GLN A 150 -9.98 -7.37 -6.00
CA GLN A 150 -8.78 -7.15 -5.18
C GLN A 150 -9.18 -7.14 -3.70
N GLU A 151 -8.26 -7.57 -2.83
CA GLU A 151 -8.54 -7.56 -1.39
C GLU A 151 -8.44 -6.14 -0.83
N VAL A 152 -9.31 -5.82 0.13
CA VAL A 152 -9.30 -4.52 0.83
C VAL A 152 -9.10 -4.75 2.32
N ILE A 153 -8.21 -3.99 2.93
CA ILE A 153 -8.04 -3.93 4.38
C ILE A 153 -8.11 -2.47 4.85
N LEU A 154 -8.48 -2.27 6.11
CA LEU A 154 -8.42 -0.94 6.72
C LEU A 154 -6.96 -0.59 7.03
N HIS A 155 -6.47 0.54 6.55
CA HIS A 155 -5.21 1.12 7.03
C HIS A 155 -5.52 2.04 8.21
N LEU A 156 -5.46 1.49 9.42
CA LEU A 156 -5.94 2.11 10.65
C LEU A 156 -4.91 3.11 11.22
N PRO A 157 -5.24 4.41 11.35
CA PRO A 157 -4.34 5.39 11.93
C PRO A 157 -4.09 5.12 13.41
N LEU A 158 -2.82 4.95 13.78
CA LEU A 158 -2.36 4.77 15.15
C LEU A 158 -1.35 5.85 15.53
N GLU A 159 -1.37 6.26 16.79
CA GLU A 159 -0.48 7.32 17.29
C GLU A 159 1.02 6.98 17.11
N PRO A 160 1.83 7.89 16.54
CA PRO A 160 3.28 7.76 16.47
C PRO A 160 3.94 8.28 17.76
N LEU A 161 5.21 7.94 17.96
CA LEU A 161 6.03 8.50 19.05
C LEU A 161 6.27 10.01 18.87
N ASP A 162 6.45 10.46 17.64
CA ASP A 162 6.57 11.88 17.35
C ASP A 162 5.21 12.57 17.44
N SER A 163 5.02 13.35 18.51
CA SER A 163 3.80 14.12 18.75
C SER A 163 3.48 15.20 17.70
N GLN A 164 4.45 15.60 16.88
CA GLN A 164 4.25 16.62 15.84
C GLN A 164 3.73 16.03 14.53
N THR A 165 3.84 14.72 14.36
CA THR A 165 3.33 14.02 13.18
C THR A 165 1.83 13.76 13.33
N ASP A 166 1.03 14.22 12.37
CA ASP A 166 -0.41 13.96 12.32
C ASP A 166 -0.70 12.66 11.53
N PRO A 167 -1.27 11.62 12.17
CA PRO A 167 -1.66 10.37 11.49
C PRO A 167 -2.95 10.50 10.68
N GLY A 168 -3.61 11.66 10.77
CA GLY A 168 -4.87 11.93 10.11
C GLY A 168 -6.10 11.52 10.94
N PRO A 169 -7.29 11.66 10.33
CA PRO A 169 -8.56 11.45 10.99
C PRO A 169 -8.75 9.99 11.45
N GLY A 170 -9.43 9.83 12.57
CA GLY A 170 -9.75 8.50 13.13
C GLY A 170 -8.61 7.84 13.91
N VAL A 171 -7.53 8.57 14.22
CA VAL A 171 -6.40 8.06 15.00
C VAL A 171 -6.80 7.46 16.34
N LEU A 172 -6.26 6.28 16.64
CA LEU A 172 -6.29 5.69 17.99
C LEU A 172 -5.04 6.12 18.75
N ARG A 173 -5.25 6.64 19.96
CA ARG A 173 -4.18 7.18 20.80
C ARG A 173 -4.00 6.38 22.08
N ALA A 174 -2.75 6.27 22.54
CA ALA A 174 -2.44 5.72 23.84
C ALA A 174 -3.10 6.57 24.94
N GLY A 175 -3.64 5.92 25.97
CA GLY A 175 -4.37 6.57 27.06
C GLY A 175 -5.84 6.89 26.78
N PHE A 176 -6.37 6.63 25.58
CA PHE A 176 -7.83 6.60 25.38
C PHE A 176 -8.48 5.53 26.27
N SER A 177 -9.67 5.81 26.78
CA SER A 177 -10.45 4.81 27.51
C SER A 177 -10.84 3.67 26.58
N PRO A 178 -11.11 2.46 27.11
CA PRO A 178 -11.59 1.34 26.30
C PRO A 178 -12.83 1.69 25.48
N GLU A 179 -13.76 2.48 26.03
CA GLU A 179 -14.98 2.92 25.33
C GLU A 179 -14.67 3.86 24.17
N GLN A 180 -13.78 4.83 24.37
CA GLN A 180 -13.33 5.74 23.31
C GLN A 180 -12.66 4.97 22.17
N LEU A 181 -11.81 4.00 22.52
CA LEU A 181 -11.16 3.11 21.55
C LEU A 181 -12.19 2.30 20.76
N ARG A 182 -13.13 1.61 21.42
CA ARG A 182 -14.16 0.81 20.73
C ARG A 182 -15.00 1.66 19.79
N GLN A 183 -15.42 2.84 20.25
CA GLN A 183 -16.21 3.76 19.43
C GLN A 183 -15.45 4.17 18.16
N GLN A 184 -14.18 4.60 18.32
CA GLN A 184 -13.37 5.04 17.19
C GLN A 184 -13.01 3.89 16.24
N ILE A 185 -12.68 2.70 16.78
CA ILE A 185 -12.42 1.49 15.98
C ILE A 185 -13.64 1.17 15.13
N ARG A 186 -14.84 1.05 15.73
CA ARG A 186 -16.06 0.73 14.99
C ARG A 186 -16.40 1.76 13.93
N ALA A 187 -16.19 3.05 14.24
CA ALA A 187 -16.38 4.11 13.27
C ALA A 187 -15.42 3.95 12.07
N ASN A 188 -14.13 3.68 12.32
CA ASN A 188 -13.15 3.47 11.26
C ASN A 188 -13.43 2.22 10.43
N LEU A 189 -13.83 1.10 11.07
CA LEU A 189 -14.20 -0.14 10.38
C LEU A 189 -15.41 0.08 9.46
N ALA A 190 -16.39 0.88 9.88
CA ALA A 190 -17.57 1.19 9.08
C ALA A 190 -17.27 2.17 7.93
N ALA A 191 -16.22 2.98 8.03
CA ALA A 191 -15.88 4.01 7.04
C ALA A 191 -15.30 3.44 5.73
N VAL A 192 -14.80 2.20 5.75
CA VAL A 192 -14.20 1.54 4.57
C VAL A 192 -14.98 0.26 4.27
N PRO A 193 -15.72 0.19 3.14
CA PRO A 193 -16.53 -0.97 2.82
C PRO A 193 -15.67 -2.18 2.42
N GLY A 194 -16.16 -3.38 2.74
CA GLY A 194 -15.62 -4.65 2.23
C GLY A 194 -14.25 -5.06 2.76
N ILE A 195 -13.83 -4.51 3.90
CA ILE A 195 -12.56 -4.87 4.54
C ILE A 195 -12.57 -6.35 4.99
N THR A 196 -11.46 -7.05 4.76
CA THR A 196 -11.24 -8.43 5.26
C THR A 196 -10.24 -8.48 6.41
N GLY A 197 -9.51 -7.39 6.63
CA GLY A 197 -8.52 -7.25 7.69
C GLY A 197 -8.17 -5.80 7.97
N VAL A 198 -7.17 -5.61 8.84
CA VAL A 198 -6.68 -4.30 9.27
C VAL A 198 -5.16 -4.32 9.31
N ASN A 199 -4.54 -3.23 8.90
CA ASN A 199 -3.13 -2.95 9.07
C ASN A 199 -2.95 -1.55 9.70
N ASN A 200 -1.85 -1.29 10.41
CA ASN A 200 -1.62 0.02 11.03
C ASN A 200 -0.93 1.02 10.10
N HIS A 201 -1.51 2.22 10.01
CA HIS A 201 -0.83 3.41 9.52
C HIS A 201 -0.04 4.05 10.69
N MET A 202 1.26 4.26 10.49
CA MET A 202 2.18 4.71 11.54
C MET A 202 2.11 3.80 12.78
N GLY A 203 1.77 4.33 13.95
CA GLY A 203 1.52 3.53 15.16
C GLY A 203 2.71 3.22 16.04
N SER A 204 3.87 3.86 15.85
CA SER A 204 5.04 3.57 16.69
C SER A 204 4.79 3.76 18.20
N LYS A 205 3.81 4.56 18.63
CA LYS A 205 3.37 4.61 20.03
C LYS A 205 2.16 3.71 20.27
N GLY A 206 1.16 3.75 19.39
CA GLY A 206 -0.07 2.97 19.52
C GLY A 206 0.16 1.45 19.61
N THR A 207 1.08 0.89 18.82
CA THR A 207 1.36 -0.56 18.82
C THR A 207 2.18 -1.02 20.02
N GLN A 208 2.74 -0.10 20.83
CA GLN A 208 3.37 -0.39 22.11
C GLN A 208 2.38 -0.35 23.28
N ASP A 209 1.21 0.30 23.10
CA ASP A 209 0.19 0.40 24.13
C ASP A 209 -0.63 -0.90 24.20
N ARG A 210 -0.39 -1.68 25.24
CA ARG A 210 -1.02 -2.98 25.42
C ARG A 210 -2.54 -2.89 25.59
N GLN A 211 -3.05 -1.86 26.27
CA GLN A 211 -4.50 -1.70 26.48
C GLN A 211 -5.20 -1.40 25.15
N LEU A 212 -4.64 -0.48 24.37
CA LEU A 212 -5.10 -0.15 23.02
C LEU A 212 -5.12 -1.40 22.16
N MET A 213 -4.01 -2.12 22.09
CA MET A 213 -3.93 -3.33 21.27
C MET A 213 -4.90 -4.43 21.74
N GLN A 214 -5.13 -4.58 23.04
CA GLN A 214 -6.13 -5.53 23.55
C GLN A 214 -7.54 -5.17 23.10
N VAL A 215 -7.92 -3.89 23.20
CA VAL A 215 -9.24 -3.43 22.75
C VAL A 215 -9.36 -3.61 21.24
N LEU A 216 -8.33 -3.25 20.47
CA LEU A 216 -8.30 -3.44 19.02
C LEU A 216 -8.50 -4.91 18.64
N MET A 217 -7.67 -5.82 19.16
CA MET A 217 -7.77 -7.25 18.84
C MET A 217 -9.12 -7.85 19.23
N ALA A 218 -9.71 -7.40 20.35
CA ALA A 218 -11.05 -7.83 20.75
C ALA A 218 -12.12 -7.41 19.72
N GLU A 219 -12.09 -6.16 19.24
CA GLU A 219 -13.05 -5.67 18.24
C GLU A 219 -12.83 -6.33 16.87
N LEU A 220 -11.58 -6.55 16.46
CA LEU A 220 -11.27 -7.23 15.20
C LEU A 220 -11.72 -8.69 15.22
N LYS A 221 -11.50 -9.40 16.32
CA LYS A 221 -12.00 -10.77 16.51
C LYS A 221 -13.53 -10.82 16.43
N GLN A 222 -14.23 -9.88 17.07
CA GLN A 222 -15.69 -9.81 16.99
C GLN A 222 -16.19 -9.55 15.57
N ALA A 223 -15.44 -8.77 14.79
CA ALA A 223 -15.74 -8.47 13.39
C ALA A 223 -15.29 -9.58 12.41
N GLY A 224 -14.55 -10.59 12.88
CA GLY A 224 -14.00 -11.64 12.01
C GLY A 224 -12.87 -11.13 11.08
N LEU A 225 -12.14 -10.10 11.50
CA LEU A 225 -11.08 -9.46 10.73
C LEU A 225 -9.70 -9.89 11.24
N PHE A 226 -8.76 -10.11 10.32
CA PHE A 226 -7.36 -10.32 10.69
C PHE A 226 -6.63 -8.98 10.92
N PHE A 227 -5.48 -9.04 11.60
CA PHE A 227 -4.59 -7.89 11.78
C PHE A 227 -3.20 -8.19 11.21
N ILE A 228 -2.63 -7.22 10.50
CA ILE A 228 -1.25 -7.22 10.03
C ILE A 228 -0.53 -6.06 10.72
N ASP A 229 0.55 -6.35 11.43
CA ASP A 229 1.43 -5.33 11.99
C ASP A 229 2.44 -4.88 10.92
N SER A 230 2.47 -3.60 10.56
CA SER A 230 3.49 -3.03 9.66
C SER A 230 4.89 -3.05 10.28
N LEU A 231 4.99 -3.36 11.57
CA LEU A 231 6.21 -3.37 12.37
C LEU A 231 6.94 -2.02 12.32
N THR A 232 6.18 -0.92 12.36
CA THR A 232 6.69 0.46 12.40
C THR A 232 7.68 0.68 13.53
N ILE A 233 7.60 -0.11 14.60
CA ILE A 233 8.59 -0.16 15.66
C ILE A 233 8.84 -1.59 16.15
N HIS A 234 10.09 -1.92 16.43
CA HIS A 234 10.52 -3.25 16.89
C HIS A 234 9.91 -3.67 18.23
N SER A 235 9.52 -2.73 19.08
CA SER A 235 8.92 -2.96 20.39
C SER A 235 7.38 -3.10 20.33
N SER A 236 6.79 -3.22 19.14
CA SER A 236 5.36 -3.49 18.99
C SER A 236 4.94 -4.71 19.79
N VAL A 237 3.83 -4.59 20.53
CA VAL A 237 3.20 -5.70 21.24
C VAL A 237 2.06 -6.35 20.44
N ALA A 238 1.78 -5.85 19.23
CA ALA A 238 0.59 -6.25 18.47
C ALA A 238 0.53 -7.75 18.20
N ALA A 239 1.64 -8.36 17.75
CA ALA A 239 1.69 -9.79 17.47
C ALA A 239 1.52 -10.65 18.74
N ALA A 240 2.08 -10.21 19.88
CA ALA A 240 1.92 -10.91 21.15
C ALA A 240 0.47 -10.86 21.63
N VAL A 241 -0.15 -9.68 21.59
CA VAL A 241 -1.55 -9.50 21.99
C VAL A 241 -2.50 -10.22 21.05
N ALA A 242 -2.28 -10.19 19.74
CA ALA A 242 -3.12 -10.90 18.76
C ALA A 242 -3.22 -12.40 19.10
N ARG A 243 -2.11 -13.05 19.47
CA ARG A 243 -2.10 -14.47 19.87
C ARG A 243 -2.94 -14.78 21.11
N GLU A 244 -3.18 -13.81 21.99
CA GLU A 244 -4.08 -13.98 23.15
C GLU A 244 -5.54 -14.08 22.72
N TYR A 245 -5.89 -13.55 21.55
CA TYR A 245 -7.23 -13.56 20.99
C TYR A 245 -7.46 -14.70 19.99
N GLY A 246 -6.41 -15.42 19.58
CA GLY A 246 -6.49 -16.55 18.63
C GLY A 246 -6.59 -16.09 17.18
#